data_AF-A0A3B8P3T6-F1
#
_entry.id   AF-A0A3B8P3T6-F1
#
_cell.length_a   1.000
_cell.length_b   1.000
_cell.length_c   1.000
_cell.angle_alpha   90.00
_cell.angle_beta   90.00
_cell.angle_gamma   90.00
#
_symmetry.space_group_name_H-M   'P 1'
#
loop_
_entity.id
_entity.type
_entity.pdbx_description
1 polymer ?
#
loop_
_entity_poly.entity_id
_entity_poly.type
_entity_poly.pdbx_seq_one_letter_code
_entity_poly.pdbx_strand_id
1 'polypeptide(L)'
;TWHAEGARERYPQVVHERMLKELADNLARMHLGHWQHGCLYGKHVFIKVIGEGEQARVEVALLDLEKCRRRLSCQRAAGNDLRQLRRHSSLNDTEWQTLLYFYQMAFGSAVKGLGQ
;
A
#
# COMPACT_ATOMS: atom_id res chain seq x y z
N THR A 1 -4.18 12.93 0.21
CA THR A 1 -3.96 11.58 0.81
C THR A 1 -3.10 11.77 2.03
N TRP A 2 -3.14 10.86 3.01
CA TRP A 2 -2.33 10.94 4.24
C TRP A 2 -0.86 11.29 3.98
N HIS A 3 -0.31 10.82 2.85
CA HIS A 3 1.06 11.05 2.45
C HIS A 3 1.36 12.51 2.08
N ALA A 4 0.46 13.16 1.34
CA ALA A 4 0.58 14.56 0.95
C ALA A 4 0.06 15.55 2.02
N GLU A 5 -0.71 15.08 3.00
CA GLU A 5 -1.29 15.90 4.08
C GLU A 5 -0.33 16.05 5.28
N GLY A 6 0.97 16.18 5.00
CA GLY A 6 2.00 16.49 5.99
C GLY A 6 2.80 15.30 6.52
N ALA A 7 2.47 14.06 6.16
CA ALA A 7 3.30 12.92 6.58
C ALA A 7 4.74 13.07 6.09
N ARG A 8 4.94 13.46 4.81
CA ARG A 8 6.28 13.57 4.18
C ARG A 8 7.22 14.49 4.97
N GLU A 9 6.71 15.58 5.51
CA GLU A 9 7.48 16.56 6.29
C GLU A 9 7.58 16.18 7.78
N ARG A 10 6.57 15.48 8.31
CA ARG A 10 6.43 15.19 9.74
C ARG A 10 7.29 14.04 10.23
N TYR A 11 7.57 13.06 9.38
CA TYR A 11 8.23 11.81 9.80
C TYR A 11 9.59 11.61 9.11
N PRO A 12 10.58 11.04 9.81
CA PRO A 12 11.85 10.65 9.20
C PRO A 12 11.67 9.65 8.05
N GLN A 13 12.60 9.62 7.10
CA GLN A 13 12.55 8.73 5.93
C GLN A 13 12.35 7.25 6.30
N VAL A 14 13.02 6.77 7.36
CA VAL A 14 12.86 5.38 7.82
C VAL A 14 11.42 5.05 8.24
N VAL A 15 10.68 6.03 8.78
CA VAL A 15 9.28 5.85 9.16
C VAL A 15 8.39 5.81 7.92
N HIS A 16 8.70 6.61 6.89
CA HIS A 16 8.03 6.53 5.57
C HIS A 16 8.21 5.17 4.91
N GLU A 17 9.42 4.63 4.92
CA GLU A 17 9.68 3.30 4.37
C GLU A 17 8.89 2.22 5.13
N ARG A 18 8.76 2.35 6.46
CA ARG A 18 7.89 1.46 7.25
C ARG A 18 6.41 1.60 6.88
N MET A 19 5.92 2.81 6.61
CA MET A 19 4.54 3.02 6.11
C MET A 19 4.29 2.29 4.79
N LEU A 20 5.21 2.41 3.84
CA LEU A 20 5.11 1.73 2.55
C LEU A 20 5.19 0.21 2.71
N LYS A 21 6.08 -0.28 3.59
CA LYS A 21 6.19 -1.71 3.90
C LYS A 21 4.90 -2.28 4.51
N GLU A 22 4.34 -1.63 5.53
CA GLU A 22 3.11 -2.10 6.19
C GLU A 22 1.89 -2.05 5.26
N LEU A 23 1.82 -1.03 4.38
CA LEU A 23 0.81 -0.99 3.32
C LEU A 23 0.98 -2.16 2.33
N ALA A 24 2.22 -2.40 1.89
CA ALA A 24 2.54 -3.50 0.99
C ALA A 24 2.17 -4.87 1.60
N ASP A 25 2.52 -5.12 2.86
CA ASP A 25 2.23 -6.37 3.57
C ASP A 25 0.72 -6.62 3.71
N ASN A 26 -0.05 -5.58 4.05
CA ASN A 26 -1.52 -5.66 4.14
C ASN A 26 -2.16 -5.98 2.78
N LEU A 27 -1.74 -5.28 1.73
CA LEU A 27 -2.26 -5.51 0.38
C LEU A 27 -1.89 -6.91 -0.11
N ALA A 28 -0.64 -7.34 0.08
CA ALA A 28 -0.19 -8.67 -0.31
C ALA A 28 -1.01 -9.75 0.40
N ARG A 29 -1.23 -9.62 1.71
CA ARG A 29 -2.08 -10.55 2.50
C ARG A 29 -3.49 -10.65 1.94
N MET A 30 -4.13 -9.52 1.65
CA MET A 30 -5.48 -9.49 1.08
C MET A 30 -5.52 -10.16 -0.31
N HIS A 31 -4.58 -9.82 -1.19
CA HIS A 31 -4.55 -10.35 -2.55
C HIS A 31 -4.19 -11.84 -2.61
N LEU A 32 -3.27 -12.31 -1.75
CA LEU A 32 -2.96 -13.74 -1.57
C LEU A 32 -4.19 -14.52 -1.07
N GLY A 33 -5.03 -13.88 -0.25
CA GLY A 33 -6.36 -14.38 0.12
C GLY A 33 -7.40 -14.28 -1.00
N HIS A 34 -7.01 -13.95 -2.22
CA HIS A 34 -7.87 -13.78 -3.39
C HIS A 34 -8.87 -12.62 -3.28
N TRP A 35 -8.70 -11.70 -2.33
CA TRP A 35 -9.57 -10.56 -2.15
C TRP A 35 -9.08 -9.37 -2.96
N GLN A 36 -9.99 -8.72 -3.67
CA GLN A 36 -9.78 -7.43 -4.31
C GLN A 36 -10.61 -6.40 -3.54
N HIS A 37 -9.98 -5.34 -3.03
CA HIS A 37 -10.65 -4.20 -2.39
C HIS A 37 -11.62 -3.49 -3.33
N GLY A 38 -11.24 -3.28 -4.59
CA GLY A 38 -12.17 -2.77 -5.61
C GLY A 38 -12.41 -1.26 -5.63
N CYS A 39 -11.90 -0.52 -4.65
CA CYS A 39 -11.95 0.95 -4.57
C CYS A 39 -10.71 1.47 -3.81
N LEU A 40 -9.53 0.91 -4.09
CA LEU A 40 -8.32 1.20 -3.31
C LEU A 40 -7.74 2.57 -3.68
N TYR A 41 -8.12 3.60 -2.94
CA TYR A 41 -7.62 4.97 -3.10
C TYR A 41 -6.76 5.36 -1.89
N GLY A 42 -5.86 6.33 -2.05
CA GLY A 42 -5.00 6.75 -0.95
C GLY A 42 -5.76 7.25 0.29
N LYS A 43 -7.02 7.71 0.13
CA LYS A 43 -7.92 8.10 1.24
C LYS A 43 -8.50 6.91 2.03
N HIS A 44 -8.45 5.69 1.47
CA HIS A 44 -8.89 4.46 2.14
C HIS A 44 -7.73 3.73 2.82
N VAL A 45 -6.53 4.32 2.82
CA VAL A 45 -5.39 3.85 3.60
C VAL A 45 -5.31 4.69 4.86
N PHE A 46 -5.52 4.06 6.01
CA PHE A 46 -5.32 4.69 7.31
C PHE A 46 -3.95 4.29 7.87
N ILE A 47 -3.20 5.28 8.34
CA ILE A 47 -1.87 5.09 8.92
C ILE A 47 -1.84 5.69 10.31
N LYS A 48 -1.36 4.89 11.27
CA LYS A 48 -1.14 5.31 12.64
C LYS A 48 0.34 5.15 12.97
N VAL A 49 0.96 6.24 13.40
CA VAL A 49 2.35 6.26 13.87
C VAL A 49 2.34 6.34 15.40
N ILE A 50 3.11 5.47 16.04
CA ILE A 50 3.16 5.33 17.50
C ILE A 50 4.59 5.52 17.97
N GLY A 51 4.81 6.49 18.85
CA GLY A 51 6.14 6.89 19.32
C GLY A 51 6.76 7.98 18.43
N GLU A 52 8.06 8.22 18.64
CA GLU A 52 8.78 9.35 18.05
C GLU A 52 10.10 8.94 17.40
N GLY A 53 10.60 9.80 16.52
CA GLY A 53 11.87 9.61 15.81
C GLY A 53 11.90 8.35 14.97
N GLU A 54 13.12 7.83 14.75
CA GLU A 54 13.35 6.65 13.91
C GLU A 54 12.83 5.35 14.50
N GLN A 55 12.48 5.33 15.79
CA GLN A 55 11.96 4.14 16.48
C GLN A 55 10.42 4.06 16.44
N ALA A 56 9.75 5.06 15.86
CA ALA A 56 8.30 5.06 15.76
C ALA A 56 7.79 3.82 15.01
N ARG A 57 6.77 3.18 15.59
CA ARG A 57 6.06 2.05 14.98
C ARG A 57 4.97 2.57 14.05
N VAL A 58 4.68 1.80 13.01
CA VAL A 58 3.64 2.12 12.04
C VAL A 58 2.62 1.00 12.01
N GLU A 59 1.34 1.35 12.07
CA GLU A 59 0.22 0.47 11.85
C GLU A 59 -0.56 0.98 10.63
N VAL A 60 -0.88 0.09 9.69
CA VAL A 60 -1.67 0.42 8.50
C VAL A 60 -2.96 -0.39 8.49
N ALA A 61 -4.08 0.25 8.16
CA ALA A 61 -5.36 -0.40 7.94
C ALA A 61 -5.98 0.04 6.61
N LEU A 62 -6.66 -0.88 5.94
CA LEU A 62 -7.47 -0.61 4.74
C LEU A 62 -8.91 -0.35 5.18
N LEU A 63 -9.46 0.78 4.78
CA LEU A 63 -10.84 1.18 5.04
C LEU A 63 -11.73 0.87 3.83
N ASP A 64 -13.04 1.02 4.03
CA ASP A 64 -14.05 0.93 2.98
C ASP A 64 -13.98 -0.36 2.14
N LEU A 65 -14.45 -1.46 2.74
CA LEU A 65 -14.50 -2.77 2.10
C LEU A 65 -15.82 -3.04 1.39
N GLU A 66 -16.68 -2.03 1.17
CA GLU A 66 -18.02 -2.23 0.58
C GLU A 66 -17.97 -2.83 -0.84
N LYS A 67 -16.91 -2.53 -1.60
CA LYS A 67 -16.67 -3.05 -2.96
C LYS A 67 -15.75 -4.27 -2.98
N CYS A 68 -15.34 -4.74 -1.80
CA CYS A 68 -14.39 -5.83 -1.67
C CYS A 68 -15.03 -7.13 -2.16
N ARG A 69 -14.31 -7.89 -2.99
CA ARG A 69 -14.81 -9.12 -3.59
C ARG A 69 -13.70 -10.13 -3.85
N ARG A 70 -14.05 -11.40 -3.75
CA ARG A 70 -13.13 -12.49 -4.06
C ARG A 70 -12.93 -12.62 -5.57
N ARG A 71 -11.71 -12.96 -5.99
CA ARG A 71 -11.30 -13.20 -7.37
C ARG A 71 -10.73 -14.61 -7.53
N LEU A 72 -10.83 -15.18 -8.71
CA LEU A 72 -10.16 -16.47 -8.98
C LEU A 72 -8.63 -16.33 -9.01
N SER A 73 -8.12 -15.16 -9.39
CA SER A 73 -6.70 -14.88 -9.51
C SER A 73 -6.27 -13.78 -8.55
N CYS A 74 -5.33 -14.09 -7.66
CA CYS A 74 -4.64 -13.13 -6.81
C CYS A 74 -3.92 -12.04 -7.63
N GLN A 75 -3.27 -12.43 -8.74
CA GLN A 75 -2.61 -11.52 -9.67
C GLN A 75 -3.58 -10.51 -10.28
N ARG A 76 -4.80 -10.93 -10.63
CA ARG A 76 -5.82 -10.01 -11.16
C ARG A 76 -6.42 -9.10 -10.09
N ALA A 77 -6.55 -9.59 -8.85
CA ALA A 77 -6.93 -8.74 -7.70
C ALA A 77 -5.88 -7.65 -7.48
N ALA A 78 -4.61 -8.06 -7.32
CA ALA A 78 -3.47 -7.20 -7.11
C ALA A 78 -3.30 -6.14 -8.20
N GLY A 79 -3.29 -6.55 -9.48
CA GLY A 79 -3.11 -5.63 -10.59
C GLY A 79 -4.21 -4.60 -10.72
N ASN A 80 -5.44 -4.91 -10.33
CA ASN A 80 -6.54 -3.94 -10.36
C ASN A 80 -6.44 -2.92 -9.22
N ASP A 81 -6.12 -3.36 -8.01
CA ASP A 81 -6.08 -2.48 -6.86
C ASP A 81 -4.81 -1.62 -6.86
N LEU A 82 -3.65 -2.17 -7.20
CA LEU A 82 -2.40 -1.41 -7.28
C LEU A 82 -2.44 -0.34 -8.38
N ARG A 83 -3.06 -0.62 -9.55
CA ARG A 83 -3.27 0.42 -10.59
C ARG A 83 -4.18 1.55 -10.10
N GLN A 84 -5.23 1.22 -9.36
CA GLN A 84 -6.11 2.23 -8.76
C GLN A 84 -5.37 3.05 -7.71
N LEU A 85 -4.59 2.40 -6.83
CA LEU A 85 -3.79 3.08 -5.82
C LEU A 85 -2.79 4.04 -6.48
N ARG A 86 -2.08 3.61 -7.52
CA ARG A 86 -1.13 4.48 -8.25
C ARG A 86 -1.82 5.70 -8.84
N ARG A 87 -2.99 5.52 -9.46
CA ARG A 87 -3.75 6.62 -10.08
C ARG A 87 -4.30 7.62 -9.05
N HIS A 88 -4.63 7.14 -7.86
CA HIS A 88 -5.34 7.92 -6.82
C HIS A 88 -4.51 8.14 -5.54
N SER A 89 -3.18 7.99 -5.64
CA SER A 89 -2.25 8.35 -4.56
C SER A 89 -1.36 9.51 -4.98
N SER A 90 -0.72 10.12 -3.98
CA SER A 90 0.28 11.18 -4.17
C SER A 90 1.70 10.65 -3.99
N LEU A 91 1.89 9.32 -4.15
CA LEU A 91 3.21 8.71 -4.10
C LEU A 91 4.00 9.12 -5.34
N ASN A 92 5.20 9.64 -5.15
CA ASN A 92 6.12 9.91 -6.25
C ASN A 92 6.66 8.58 -6.84
N ASP A 93 7.49 8.67 -7.88
CA ASP A 93 8.02 7.48 -8.56
C ASP A 93 8.89 6.63 -7.62
N THR A 94 9.75 7.26 -6.82
CA THR A 94 10.60 6.56 -5.85
C THR A 94 9.78 5.81 -4.80
N GLU A 95 8.81 6.48 -4.17
CA GLU A 95 7.92 5.88 -3.17
C GLU A 95 7.09 4.74 -3.77
N TRP A 96 6.65 4.89 -5.02
CA TRP A 96 5.94 3.82 -5.72
C TRP A 96 6.83 2.61 -5.99
N GLN A 97 8.08 2.81 -6.41
CA GLN A 97 9.03 1.70 -6.57
C GLN A 97 9.34 1.02 -5.24
N THR A 98 9.50 1.80 -4.16
CA THR A 98 9.69 1.25 -2.80
C THR A 98 8.49 0.41 -2.34
N LEU A 99 7.27 0.90 -2.59
CA LEU A 99 6.04 0.12 -2.32
C LEU A 99 6.03 -1.19 -3.11
N LEU A 100 6.32 -1.13 -4.42
CA LEU A 100 6.32 -2.32 -5.28
C LEU A 100 7.39 -3.34 -4.88
N TYR A 101 8.56 -2.86 -4.44
CA TYR A 101 9.63 -3.70 -3.92
C TYR A 101 9.16 -4.50 -2.69
N PHE A 102 8.67 -3.82 -1.65
CA PHE A 102 8.15 -4.51 -0.47
C PHE A 102 6.95 -5.41 -0.80
N TYR A 103 6.07 -4.93 -1.67
CA TYR A 103 4.92 -5.71 -2.12
C TYR A 103 5.35 -7.00 -2.80
N GLN A 104 6.33 -6.94 -3.70
CA GLN A 104 6.85 -8.13 -4.39
C GLN A 104 7.46 -9.13 -3.40
N MET A 105 8.20 -8.66 -2.39
CA MET A 105 8.74 -9.53 -1.34
C MET A 105 7.63 -10.24 -0.56
N ALA A 106 6.57 -9.52 -0.18
CA ALA A 106 5.46 -10.07 0.59
C ALA A 106 4.50 -10.95 -0.25
N PHE A 107 4.28 -10.59 -1.52
CA PHE A 107 3.39 -11.30 -2.43
C PHE A 107 4.05 -12.51 -3.10
N GLY A 108 5.38 -12.59 -3.06
CA GLY A 108 6.20 -13.68 -3.61
C GLY A 108 6.40 -13.62 -5.13
N SER A 109 5.89 -12.60 -5.81
CA SER A 109 6.10 -12.40 -7.25
C SER A 109 5.83 -10.96 -7.68
N ALA A 110 6.43 -10.55 -8.79
CA ALA A 110 6.05 -9.31 -9.44
C ALA A 110 4.61 -9.40 -9.99
N VAL A 111 3.90 -8.28 -9.95
CA VAL A 111 2.58 -8.15 -10.59
C VAL A 111 2.79 -7.55 -11.97
N LYS A 112 2.28 -8.23 -12.99
CA LYS A 112 2.51 -7.84 -14.39
C LYS A 112 1.94 -6.45 -14.69
N GLY A 113 2.73 -5.63 -15.39
CA GLY A 113 2.30 -4.30 -15.86
C GLY A 113 2.28 -3.21 -14.77
N LEU A 114 3.04 -3.38 -13.69
CA LEU A 114 3.19 -2.39 -12.62
C LEU A 114 4.61 -1.84 -12.44
N GLY A 115 5.64 -2.58 -12.86
CA GLY A 115 7.02 -2.08 -13.05
C GLY A 115 7.23 -1.64 -14.49
N GLN A 116 8.30 -0.87 -14.75
CA GLN A 116 8.69 -0.47 -16.11
C GLN A 116 8.81 -1.68 -17.06
#